data_AF-A0A5B8ML72-F1
#
_entry.id   AF-A0A5B8ML72-F1
#
_cell.length_a   1.000
_cell.length_b   1.000
_cell.length_c   1.000
_cell.angle_alpha   90.00
_cell.angle_beta   90.00
_cell.angle_gamma   90.00
#
_symmetry.space_group_name_H-M   'P 1'
#
loop_
_entity.id
_entity.type
_entity.pdbx_description
1 polymer ?
#
loop_
_entity_poly.entity_id
_entity_poly.type
_entity_poly.pdbx_seq_one_letter_code
_entity_poly.pdbx_strand_id
1 'polypeptide(L)'
;MDTYGDDEMVDAEQRPEGNVDIIDMNEAEGDEMQGGENKVRVTTKYMTKYERARVLGTRALQISMNAPVLVDVEKLTDPLQIAMKELRERKIPFVVRRYLPDGSYEDWSLDELVVEELEETRITI
;
A
#
# COMPACT_ATOMS: atom_id res chain seq x y z
N MET A 1 15.02 44.50 7.94
CA MET A 1 14.54 43.90 6.67
C MET A 1 14.92 42.45 6.78
N ASP A 2 13.92 41.66 7.12
CA ASP A 2 14.08 40.49 7.99
C ASP A 2 14.72 39.31 7.26
N THR A 3 15.59 38.63 8.02
CA THR A 3 16.19 37.36 7.68
C THR A 3 15.06 36.34 7.49
N TYR A 4 14.91 35.82 6.28
CA TYR A 4 14.09 34.63 6.01
C TYR A 4 14.72 33.49 6.79
N GLY A 5 14.14 33.21 7.96
CA GLY A 5 14.49 32.08 8.80
C GLY A 5 14.11 30.79 8.09
N ASP A 6 15.04 29.86 8.12
CA ASP A 6 14.80 28.42 8.11
C ASP A 6 13.46 28.07 8.79
N ASP A 7 12.43 27.81 7.98
CA ASP A 7 11.38 26.86 8.34
C ASP A 7 11.78 25.49 7.78
N GLU A 8 12.94 24.99 8.21
CA GLU A 8 13.19 23.55 8.25
C GLU A 8 12.42 22.97 9.43
N MET A 9 11.38 22.19 9.11
CA MET A 9 11.04 20.87 9.67
C MET A 9 9.54 20.64 9.53
N VAL A 10 9.17 20.09 8.37
CA VAL A 10 8.00 19.20 8.29
C VAL A 10 8.48 17.79 7.97
N ASP A 11 9.47 17.30 8.72
CA ASP A 11 9.64 15.86 8.83
C ASP A 11 8.65 15.32 9.86
N ALA A 12 7.37 15.44 9.52
CA ALA A 12 6.39 14.54 10.04
C ALA A 12 6.55 13.25 9.22
N GLU A 13 7.54 12.43 9.59
CA GLU A 13 7.42 10.98 9.47
C GLU A 13 6.14 10.61 10.26
N GLN A 14 4.99 10.81 9.62
CA GLN A 14 3.70 10.38 10.09
C GLN A 14 3.73 8.87 9.91
N ARG A 15 4.49 8.19 10.78
CA ARG A 15 4.50 6.73 10.88
C ARG A 15 3.04 6.36 11.07
N PRO A 16 2.42 5.71 10.10
CA PRO A 16 1.01 5.41 10.18
C PRO A 16 0.85 4.52 11.41
N GLU A 17 0.03 4.97 12.37
CA GLU A 17 -0.19 4.33 13.66
C GLU A 17 -0.92 2.98 13.55
N GLY A 18 -0.37 2.05 12.78
CA GLY A 18 -0.94 0.74 12.52
C GLY A 18 0.16 -0.30 12.39
N ASN A 19 -0.15 -1.52 12.81
CA ASN A 19 0.75 -2.66 12.73
C ASN A 19 0.98 -3.16 11.30
N VAL A 20 0.77 -2.32 10.28
CA VAL A 20 0.84 -2.69 8.86
C VAL A 20 1.47 -1.56 8.07
N ASP A 21 2.49 -1.89 7.28
CA ASP A 21 3.13 -1.00 6.31
C ASP A 21 2.99 -1.51 4.88
N ILE A 22 2.99 -0.56 3.93
CA ILE A 22 2.96 -0.84 2.50
C ILE A 22 4.31 -0.41 1.94
N ILE A 23 5.08 -1.36 1.45
CA ILE A 23 6.42 -1.16 0.89
C ILE A 23 6.30 -1.22 -0.62
N ASP A 24 6.69 -0.16 -1.33
CA ASP A 24 6.81 -0.20 -2.78
C ASP A 24 8.13 -0.88 -3.17
N MET A 25 8.05 -1.97 -3.94
CA MET A 25 9.23 -2.70 -4.39
C MET A 25 10.10 -1.88 -5.37
N ASN A 26 9.54 -0.86 -6.04
CA ASN A 26 10.25 -0.03 -7.00
C ASN A 26 11.03 1.12 -6.35
N GLU A 27 10.63 1.54 -5.15
CA GLU A 27 11.17 2.71 -4.43
C GLU A 27 11.97 2.32 -3.19
N ALA A 28 12.32 1.04 -3.04
CA ALA A 28 13.01 0.51 -1.86
C ALA A 28 14.47 0.99 -1.76
N GLU A 29 14.68 2.25 -1.36
CA GLU A 29 15.90 2.68 -0.68
C GLU A 29 15.77 2.34 0.82
N GLY A 30 16.36 1.19 1.19
CA GLY A 30 16.72 0.73 2.53
C GLY A 30 16.07 1.39 3.75
N ASP A 31 14.90 0.90 4.15
CA ASP A 31 14.41 1.07 5.52
C ASP A 31 14.72 -0.21 6.33
N GLU A 32 15.88 -0.24 6.98
CA GLU A 32 16.28 -1.30 7.90
C GLU A 32 15.53 -1.14 9.25
N MET A 33 14.21 -1.38 9.25
CA MET A 33 13.47 -1.42 10.51
C MET A 33 13.89 -2.62 11.36
N GLN A 34 14.07 -2.39 12.66
CA GLN A 34 14.48 -3.39 13.66
C GLN A 34 13.38 -4.45 13.85
N GLY A 35 13.59 -5.63 13.26
CA GLY A 35 12.75 -6.81 13.42
C GLY A 35 13.27 -7.91 12.49
N GLY A 36 13.35 -9.15 12.96
CA GLY A 36 13.69 -10.26 12.08
C GLY A 36 12.48 -10.66 11.24
N GLU A 37 12.67 -10.90 9.95
CA GLU A 37 11.64 -11.54 9.12
C GLU A 37 11.27 -12.90 9.74
N ASN A 38 9.99 -13.08 10.06
CA ASN A 38 9.52 -14.37 10.58
C ASN A 38 9.35 -15.37 9.42
N LYS A 39 10.25 -16.34 9.34
CA LYS A 39 10.24 -17.39 8.30
C LYS A 39 8.99 -18.28 8.35
N VAL A 40 8.29 -18.33 9.48
CA VAL A 40 7.03 -19.07 9.63
C VAL A 40 5.90 -18.06 9.76
N ARG A 41 5.19 -17.84 8.65
CA ARG A 41 4.04 -16.93 8.62
C ARG A 41 2.84 -17.56 9.32
N VAL A 42 2.27 -16.84 10.28
CA VAL A 42 1.08 -17.26 11.04
C VAL A 42 -0.14 -16.39 10.74
N THR A 43 0.05 -15.20 10.14
CA THR A 43 -1.09 -14.32 9.82
C THR A 43 -1.89 -14.84 8.62
N THR A 44 -3.09 -14.29 8.47
CA THR A 44 -4.07 -14.76 7.48
C THR A 44 -3.62 -14.49 6.03
N LYS A 45 -3.80 -15.45 5.12
CA LYS A 45 -3.55 -15.23 3.69
C LYS A 45 -4.54 -14.28 3.00
N TYR A 46 -5.57 -13.83 3.69
CA TYR A 46 -6.57 -12.91 3.17
C TYR A 46 -6.13 -11.47 3.38
N MET A 47 -6.35 -10.63 2.38
CA MET A 47 -6.14 -9.19 2.49
C MET A 47 -7.24 -8.60 3.36
N THR A 48 -6.85 -7.84 4.38
CA THR A 48 -7.82 -7.16 5.22
C THR A 48 -8.43 -5.96 4.48
N LYS A 49 -9.65 -5.55 4.85
CA LYS A 49 -10.26 -4.33 4.31
C LYS A 49 -9.42 -3.07 4.53
N TYR A 50 -8.60 -3.05 5.59
CA TYR A 50 -7.71 -1.94 5.93
C TYR A 50 -6.49 -1.90 5.00
N GLU A 51 -5.88 -3.06 4.76
CA GLU A 51 -4.78 -3.20 3.79
C GLU A 51 -5.25 -2.81 2.40
N ARG A 52 -6.39 -3.33 1.95
CA ARG A 52 -6.96 -3.00 0.65
C ARG A 52 -7.18 -1.49 0.49
N ALA A 53 -7.78 -0.84 1.49
CA ALA A 53 -8.01 0.59 1.45
C ALA A 53 -6.69 1.38 1.37
N ARG A 54 -5.66 0.96 2.11
CA ARG A 54 -4.36 1.63 2.12
C ARG A 54 -3.58 1.42 0.83
N VAL A 55 -3.54 0.20 0.31
CA VAL A 55 -2.93 -0.14 -1.00
C VAL A 55 -3.56 0.70 -2.11
N LEU A 56 -4.89 0.75 -2.18
CA LEU A 56 -5.60 1.54 -3.18
C LEU A 56 -5.33 3.04 -3.00
N GLY A 57 -5.31 3.54 -1.77
CA GLY A 57 -5.02 4.94 -1.47
C GLY A 57 -3.60 5.35 -1.87
N THR A 58 -2.59 4.60 -1.43
CA THR A 58 -1.18 4.84 -1.77
C THR A 58 -0.96 4.74 -3.27
N ARG A 59 -1.52 3.73 -3.94
CA ARG A 59 -1.35 3.58 -5.38
C ARG A 59 -2.06 4.67 -6.17
N ALA A 60 -3.29 5.04 -5.78
CA ALA A 60 -4.00 6.15 -6.42
C ALA A 60 -3.26 7.49 -6.25
N LEU A 61 -2.60 7.71 -5.10
CA LEU A 61 -1.75 8.87 -4.89
C LEU A 61 -0.54 8.87 -5.84
N GLN A 62 0.19 7.76 -5.95
CA GLN A 62 1.29 7.62 -6.90
C GLN A 62 0.84 7.92 -8.35
N ILE A 63 -0.29 7.37 -8.79
CA ILE A 63 -0.85 7.62 -10.13
C ILE A 63 -1.17 9.11 -10.31
N SER A 64 -1.74 9.75 -9.28
CA SER A 64 -2.04 11.19 -9.29
C SER A 64 -0.78 12.05 -9.43
N MET A 65 0.36 11.54 -8.93
CA MET A 65 1.70 12.12 -9.07
C MET A 65 2.42 11.67 -10.35
N ASN A 66 1.67 11.23 -11.37
CA ASN A 66 2.18 10.78 -12.67
C ASN A 66 3.11 9.55 -12.60
N ALA A 67 2.99 8.70 -11.58
CA ALA A 67 3.72 7.44 -11.55
C ALA A 67 3.31 6.51 -12.72
N PRO A 68 4.21 5.64 -13.20
CA PRO A 68 3.92 4.71 -14.29
C PRO A 68 2.79 3.73 -13.94
N VAL A 69 1.80 3.62 -14.82
CA VAL A 69 0.67 2.69 -14.71
C VAL A 69 1.02 1.39 -15.44
N LEU A 70 0.73 0.24 -14.82
CA LEU A 70 1.11 -1.09 -15.30
C LEU A 70 -0.03 -1.85 -16.00
N VAL A 71 -1.21 -1.22 -16.10
CA VAL A 71 -2.39 -1.71 -16.81
C VAL A 71 -2.80 -0.77 -17.94
N ASP A 72 -3.52 -1.29 -18.91
CA ASP A 72 -4.07 -0.46 -19.98
C ASP A 72 -5.15 0.47 -19.44
N VAL A 73 -4.82 1.76 -19.40
CA VAL A 73 -5.72 2.87 -19.06
C VAL A 73 -6.58 3.20 -20.27
N GLU A 74 -7.67 2.44 -20.46
CA GLU A 74 -8.58 2.61 -21.60
C GLU A 74 -9.23 4.01 -21.61
N LYS A 75 -10.32 4.19 -20.85
CA LYS A 75 -11.05 5.46 -20.68
C LYS A 75 -11.12 5.88 -19.22
N LEU A 76 -10.31 5.25 -18.37
CA LEU A 76 -10.24 5.56 -16.95
C LEU A 76 -9.36 6.81 -16.79
N THR A 77 -9.95 7.88 -16.26
CA THR A 77 -9.23 9.11 -15.90
C THR A 77 -9.05 9.27 -14.41
N ASP A 78 -9.84 8.52 -13.61
CA ASP A 78 -9.81 8.59 -12.16
C ASP A 78 -8.68 7.70 -11.60
N PRO A 79 -7.73 8.25 -10.82
CA PRO A 79 -6.60 7.49 -10.27
C PRO A 79 -7.03 6.30 -9.41
N LEU A 80 -8.12 6.44 -8.66
CA LEU A 80 -8.62 5.36 -7.81
C LEU A 80 -9.17 4.21 -8.65
N GLN A 81 -9.94 4.49 -9.71
CA GLN A 81 -10.39 3.47 -10.65
C GLN A 81 -9.24 2.74 -11.34
N ILE A 82 -8.17 3.47 -11.69
CA ILE A 82 -6.96 2.88 -12.28
C ILE A 82 -6.28 1.95 -11.26
N ALA A 83 -6.07 2.40 -10.02
CA ALA A 83 -5.50 1.57 -8.94
C ALA A 83 -6.36 0.32 -8.65
N MET A 84 -7.70 0.44 -8.69
CA MET A 84 -8.59 -0.72 -8.55
C MET A 84 -8.41 -1.71 -9.70
N LYS A 85 -8.21 -1.24 -10.94
CA LYS A 85 -7.92 -2.11 -12.09
C LYS A 85 -6.56 -2.81 -11.91
N GLU A 86 -5.53 -2.08 -11.48
CA GLU A 86 -4.21 -2.67 -11.18
C GLU A 86 -4.27 -3.71 -10.07
N LEU A 87 -5.03 -3.47 -8.99
CA LEU A 87 -5.20 -4.43 -7.90
C LEU A 87 -5.91 -5.71 -8.38
N ARG A 88 -6.95 -5.56 -9.23
CA ARG A 88 -7.68 -6.70 -9.81
C ARG A 88 -6.79 -7.55 -10.72
N GLU A 89 -5.95 -6.90 -11.53
CA GLU A 89 -4.96 -7.58 -12.38
C GLU A 89 -3.70 -8.04 -11.62
N ARG A 90 -3.62 -7.79 -10.31
CA ARG A 90 -2.46 -8.10 -9.45
C ARG A 90 -1.14 -7.54 -9.97
N LYS A 91 -1.16 -6.31 -10.50
CA LYS A 91 0.02 -5.64 -11.04
C LYS A 91 0.62 -4.57 -10.12
N ILE A 92 0.04 -4.33 -8.96
CA ILE A 92 0.62 -3.37 -8.00
C ILE A 92 1.86 -4.00 -7.35
N PRO A 93 3.06 -3.42 -7.51
CA PRO A 93 4.32 -3.98 -7.01
C PRO A 93 4.56 -3.60 -5.55
N PHE A 94 3.57 -3.83 -4.67
CA PHE A 94 3.74 -3.57 -3.23
C PHE A 94 3.85 -4.86 -2.41
N VAL A 95 4.48 -4.73 -1.25
CA VAL A 95 4.50 -5.70 -0.16
C VAL A 95 3.77 -5.12 1.04
N VAL A 96 2.89 -5.91 1.65
CA VAL A 96 2.27 -5.61 2.93
C VAL A 96 3.15 -6.21 4.04
N ARG A 97 3.80 -5.35 4.82
CA ARG A 97 4.54 -5.76 6.02
C ARG A 97 3.62 -5.72 7.23
N ARG A 98 3.38 -6.86 7.87
CA ARG A 98 2.55 -6.99 9.07
C ARG A 98 3.42 -7.15 10.30
N TYR A 99 3.34 -6.22 11.24
CA TYR A 99 4.04 -6.32 12.51
C TYR A 99 3.24 -7.12 13.53
N LEU A 100 3.93 -8.07 14.16
CA LEU A 100 3.42 -8.85 15.27
C LEU A 100 3.64 -8.09 16.59
N PRO A 101 2.88 -8.40 17.67
CA PRO A 101 3.02 -7.73 18.96
C PRO A 101 4.40 -7.87 19.61
N ASP A 102 5.21 -8.84 19.16
CA ASP A 102 6.58 -9.07 19.61
C ASP A 102 7.62 -8.21 18.87
N GLY A 103 7.18 -7.40 17.90
CA GLY A 103 8.04 -6.55 17.06
C GLY A 103 8.62 -7.25 15.83
N SER A 104 8.41 -8.57 15.66
CA SER A 104 8.74 -9.25 14.41
C SER A 104 7.73 -8.88 13.32
N TYR A 105 8.06 -9.16 12.05
CA TYR A 105 7.16 -8.88 10.94
C TYR A 105 7.06 -10.03 9.93
N GLU A 106 5.97 -9.99 9.17
CA GLU A 106 5.72 -10.86 8.03
C GLU A 106 5.48 -10.01 6.78
N ASP A 107 6.29 -10.24 5.75
CA ASP A 107 6.16 -9.57 4.46
C ASP A 107 5.28 -10.43 3.54
N TRP A 108 4.15 -9.86 3.12
CA TRP A 108 3.18 -10.47 2.21
C TRP A 108 3.11 -9.70 0.90
N SER A 109 3.49 -10.33 -0.21
CA SER A 109 3.34 -9.69 -1.52
C SER A 109 1.85 -9.58 -1.87
N LEU A 110 1.46 -8.50 -2.56
CA LEU A 110 0.03 -8.32 -2.91
C LEU A 110 -0.50 -9.40 -3.85
N ASP A 111 0.37 -10.00 -4.66
CA ASP A 111 0.04 -11.05 -5.63
C ASP A 111 -0.36 -12.38 -4.97
N GLU A 112 0.19 -12.69 -3.79
CA GLU A 112 -0.11 -13.88 -3.00
C GLU A 112 -1.31 -13.72 -2.06
N LEU A 113 -1.67 -12.48 -1.69
CA LEU A 113 -2.82 -12.21 -0.83
C LEU A 113 -4.15 -12.47 -1.55
N VAL A 114 -5.07 -13.15 -0.85
CA VAL A 114 -6.43 -13.38 -1.33
C VAL A 114 -7.25 -12.14 -1.07
N VAL A 115 -7.61 -11.42 -2.13
CA VAL A 115 -8.54 -10.30 -2.08
C VAL A 115 -9.96 -10.83 -2.19
N GLU A 116 -10.77 -10.66 -1.14
CA GLU A 116 -12.21 -10.84 -1.26
C GLU A 116 -12.75 -9.69 -2.13
N GLU A 117 -13.10 -10.01 -3.37
CA GLU A 117 -13.96 -9.12 -4.14
C GLU A 117 -15.29 -9.05 -3.40
N LEU A 118 -15.56 -7.88 -2.81
CA LEU A 118 -16.92 -7.53 -2.42
C LEU A 118 -17.69 -7.41 -3.73
N GLU A 119 -18.17 -8.55 -4.24
CA GLU A 119 -19.05 -8.55 -5.39
C GLU A 119 -20.24 -7.66 -5.06
N GLU A 120 -20.43 -6.56 -5.79
CA GLU A 120 -21.64 -5.73 -5.77
C GLU A 120 -22.86 -6.48 -6.36
N THR A 121 -22.84 -7.80 -6.35
CA THR A 121 -23.87 -8.65 -6.95
C THR A 121 -24.96 -8.93 -5.90
N ARG A 122 -26.18 -8.46 -6.21
CA ARG A 122 -27.51 -8.83 -5.64
C ARG A 122 -28.24 -7.80 -4.76
N ILE A 123 -28.35 -6.56 -5.21
CA ILE A 123 -29.59 -5.80 -4.94
C ILE A 123 -30.15 -5.31 -6.28
N THR A 124 -30.75 -6.23 -7.03
CA THR A 124 -31.79 -5.88 -7.98
C THR A 124 -33.10 -5.94 -7.19
N ILE A 125 -33.73 -4.78 -6.96
CA ILE A 125 -35.10 -4.68 -6.42
C ILE A 125 -36.05 -4.71 -7.61
#